data_AF-A0A3N4MIU3-F1
#
_entry.id   AF-A0A3N4MIU3-F1
#
_cell.length_a   1.000
_cell.length_b   1.000
_cell.length_c   1.000
_cell.angle_alpha   90.00
_cell.angle_beta   90.00
_cell.angle_gamma   90.00
#
_symmetry.space_group_name_H-M   'P 1'
#
loop_
_entity.id
_entity.type
_entity.pdbx_description
1 polymer ?
#
loop_
_entity_poly.entity_id
_entity_poly.type
_entity_poly.pdbx_seq_one_letter_code
_entity_poly.pdbx_strand_id
1 'polypeptide(L)' 'MEKVYVVQSFATGDFLYLSPETGDIGHTKMISDAGLFDDFDDAVNAGLEEIGHNFEFVVFGFYQ' A
#
# COMPACT_ATOMS: atom_id res chain seq x y z
N MET A 1 -10.27 17.29 -4.98
CA MET A 1 -9.04 16.49 -4.96
C MET A 1 -9.05 15.75 -3.65
N GLU A 2 -9.08 14.43 -3.72
CA GLU A 2 -9.07 13.55 -2.56
C GLU A 2 -7.64 13.10 -2.30
N LYS A 3 -7.26 13.00 -1.02
CA LYS A 3 -5.91 12.55 -0.66
C LYS A 3 -5.97 11.05 -0.43
N VAL A 4 -5.12 10.31 -1.14
CA VAL A 4 -5.03 8.86 -1.05
C VAL A 4 -3.60 8.46 -0.69
N TYR A 5 -3.46 7.27 -0.12
CA TYR A 5 -2.20 6.73 0.35
C TYR A 5 -1.92 5.39 -0.32
N VAL A 6 -0.64 5.14 -0.62
CA VAL A 6 -0.16 3.84 -1.11
C VAL A 6 1.01 3.39 -0.25
N VAL A 7 1.16 2.07 -0.11
CA VAL A 7 2.18 1.44 0.73
C VAL A 7 3.19 0.74 -0.18
N GLN A 8 4.49 0.97 0.03
CA GLN A 8 5.57 0.32 -0.72
C GLN A 8 6.55 -0.39 0.21
N SER A 9 6.92 -1.62 -0.10
CA SER A 9 8.00 -2.35 0.59
C SER A 9 9.38 -1.79 0.22
N PHE A 10 10.26 -1.60 1.20
CA PHE A 10 11.66 -1.24 0.94
C PHE A 10 12.48 -2.42 0.41
N ALA A 11 12.14 -3.64 0.81
CA ALA A 11 12.91 -4.82 0.46
C ALA A 11 12.75 -5.18 -1.03
N THR A 12 11.53 -5.06 -1.54
CA THR A 12 11.20 -5.48 -2.92
C THR A 12 10.89 -4.32 -3.86
N GLY A 13 10.50 -3.16 -3.33
CA GLY A 13 9.97 -2.05 -4.12
C GLY A 13 8.53 -2.26 -4.59
N ASP A 14 7.88 -3.35 -4.20
CA ASP A 14 6.49 -3.63 -4.56
C ASP A 14 5.52 -2.81 -3.72
N PHE A 15 4.39 -2.45 -4.31
CA PHE A 15 3.26 -1.79 -3.67
C PHE A 15 2.22 -2.81 -3.21
N LEU A 16 1.57 -2.52 -2.09
CA LEU A 16 0.39 -3.26 -1.68
C LEU A 16 -0.79 -2.91 -2.59
N TYR A 17 -1.61 -3.90 -2.92
CA TYR A 17 -2.91 -3.69 -3.56
C TYR A 17 -3.92 -4.73 -3.09
N LEU A 18 -5.20 -4.38 -3.09
CA LEU A 18 -6.26 -5.34 -2.85
C LEU A 18 -6.50 -6.16 -4.12
N SER A 19 -6.21 -7.45 -4.09
CA SER A 19 -6.46 -8.35 -5.21
C SER A 19 -7.95 -8.42 -5.50
N PRO A 20 -8.41 -7.99 -6.70
CA PRO A 20 -9.83 -8.07 -7.04
C PRO A 20 -10.29 -9.52 -7.27
N GLU A 21 -9.36 -10.44 -7.48
CA GLU A 21 -9.66 -11.86 -7.74
C GLU A 21 -9.86 -12.65 -6.44
N THR A 22 -9.06 -12.36 -5.41
CA THR A 22 -9.04 -13.11 -4.15
C THR A 22 -9.64 -12.35 -2.98
N GLY A 23 -9.65 -11.01 -3.03
CA GLY A 23 -10.02 -10.16 -1.90
C GLY A 23 -8.92 -10.04 -0.84
N ASP A 24 -7.75 -10.64 -1.07
CA ASP A 24 -6.58 -10.56 -0.18
C ASP A 24 -5.67 -9.41 -0.59
N ILE A 25 -4.79 -8.98 0.31
CA ILE A 25 -3.73 -8.04 -0.05
C ILE A 25 -2.62 -8.78 -0.81
N GLY A 26 -2.29 -8.26 -1.98
CA GLY A 26 -1.20 -8.72 -2.82
C GLY A 26 -0.13 -7.65 -3.00
N HIS A 27 0.89 -7.99 -3.79
CA HIS A 27 2.00 -7.12 -4.12
C HIS A 27 2.08 -6.89 -5.64
N THR A 28 2.33 -5.66 -6.05
CA THR A 28 2.52 -5.30 -7.46
C THR A 28 3.73 -4.39 -7.64
N LYS A 29 4.43 -4.50 -8.77
CA LYS A 29 5.53 -3.60 -9.12
C LYS A 29 5.06 -2.26 -9.69
N MET A 30 3.80 -2.17 -10.08
CA MET A 30 3.27 -1.03 -10.82
C MET A 30 2.49 -0.12 -9.87
N ILE A 31 2.91 1.14 -9.76
CA ILE A 31 2.20 2.14 -8.96
C ILE A 31 0.80 2.43 -9.49
N SER A 32 0.56 2.23 -10.79
CA SER A 32 -0.77 2.35 -11.41
C SER A 32 -1.78 1.34 -10.87
N ASP A 33 -1.28 0.23 -10.32
CA ASP A 33 -2.08 -0.90 -9.85
C ASP A 33 -2.05 -0.98 -8.31
N ALA A 34 -1.39 -0.02 -7.65
CA ALA A 34 -1.31 0.03 -6.20
C ALA A 34 -2.68 0.27 -5.57
N GLY A 35 -2.91 -0.36 -4.42
CA GLY A 35 -4.08 -0.11 -3.59
C GLY A 35 -4.06 1.32 -3.07
N LEU A 36 -5.20 1.99 -3.19
CA LEU A 36 -5.41 3.33 -2.68
C LEU A 36 -6.16 3.23 -1.35
N PHE A 37 -5.54 3.72 -0.29
CA PHE A 37 -6.15 3.86 1.03
C PHE A 37 -6.60 5.32 1.22
N ASP A 38 -7.83 5.53 1.65
CA ASP A 38 -8.36 6.88 1.91
C ASP A 38 -7.89 7.42 3.26
N ASP A 39 -7.54 6.53 4.20
CA ASP A 39 -7.03 6.86 5.53
C ASP A 39 -5.55 6.47 5.67
N PHE A 40 -4.78 7.31 6.38
CA PHE A 40 -3.35 7.09 6.57
C PHE A 40 -3.07 5.97 7.57
N ASP A 41 -3.84 5.88 8.65
CA ASP A 41 -3.65 4.86 9.67
C ASP A 41 -4.00 3.47 9.10
N ASP A 42 -5.02 3.38 8.24
CA ASP A 42 -5.33 2.16 7.49
C ASP A 42 -4.18 1.72 6.58
N ALA A 43 -3.54 2.66 5.86
CA ALA A 43 -2.35 2.35 5.06
C ALA A 43 -1.18 1.86 5.92
N VAL A 44 -0.96 2.44 7.09
CA VAL A 44 0.09 2.01 8.03
C VAL A 44 -0.21 0.61 8.57
N ASN A 45 -1.47 0.34 8.95
CA ASN A 45 -1.89 -0.97 9.44
C ASN A 45 -1.71 -2.05 8.36
N ALA A 46 -2.09 -1.76 7.11
CA ALA A 46 -1.86 -2.69 6.00
C ALA A 46 -0.36 -2.98 5.78
N GLY A 47 0.50 -1.95 5.86
CA GLY A 47 1.95 -2.14 5.81
C GLY A 47 2.47 -3.01 6.95
N LEU A 48 1.92 -2.83 8.15
CA LEU A 48 2.29 -3.62 9.33
C LEU A 48 1.89 -5.09 9.22
N GLU A 49 0.69 -5.35 8.72
CA GLU A 49 0.12 -6.70 8.60
C GLU A 49 0.76 -7.50 7.45
N GLU A 50 1.01 -6.86 6.31
CA GLU A 50 1.39 -7.56 5.08
C GLU A 50 2.89 -7.53 4.77
N ILE A 51 3.61 -6.50 5.24
CA ILE A 51 5.06 -6.37 5.00
C ILE A 51 5.83 -6.69 6.28
N GLY A 52 5.41 -6.12 7.42
CA GLY A 52 6.06 -6.37 8.70
C GLY A 52 6.29 -5.11 9.50
N HIS A 53 7.54 -4.80 9.85
CA HIS A 53 7.84 -3.74 10.81
C HIS A 53 7.76 -2.33 10.17
N ASN A 54 7.55 -1.29 11.00
CA ASN A 54 7.48 0.13 10.58
C ASN A 54 8.67 0.66 9.74
N PHE A 55 9.80 -0.06 9.71
CA PHE A 55 10.99 0.30 8.94
C PHE A 55 11.17 -0.54 7.68
N GLU A 56 10.17 -1.34 7.29
CA GLU A 56 10.20 -2.23 6.13
C GLU A 56 9.31 -1.72 4.98
N PHE A 57 8.55 -0.64 5.21
CA PHE A 57 7.71 -0.01 4.21
C PHE A 57 7.68 1.52 4.34
N VAL A 58 7.19 2.17 3.29
CA VAL A 58 6.89 3.61 3.24
C VAL A 58 5.47 3.84 2.75
N VAL A 59 4.81 4.85 3.32
CA VAL A 59 3.50 5.32 2.88
C VAL A 59 3.68 6.63 2.10
N PHE A 60 3.26 6.65 0.84
CA PHE A 60 3.23 7.86 0.01
C PHE A 60 1.82 8.43 -0.05
N GLY A 61 1.69 9.75 0.04
CA GLY A 61 0.42 10.45 -0.14
C GLY A 61 0.32 11.11 -1.52
N PHE A 62 -0.80 10.91 -2.21
CA PHE A 62 -1.11 11.49 -3.51
C PHE A 62 -2.43 12.27 -3.47
N TYR A 63 -2.63 13.12 -4.47
CA TYR A 63 -3.92 13.76 -4.71
C TYR A 63 -4.54 13.22 -5.98
N GLN A 64 -5.79 12.81 -5.91
CA GLN A 64 -6.62 12.34 -7.03
C GLN A 64 -7.74 13.33 -7.35
#